data_AF-A0A3B8JJW5-F1
#
_entry.id   AF-A0A3B8JJW5-F1
#
_cell.length_a   1.000
_cell.length_b   1.000
_cell.length_c   1.000
_cell.angle_alpha   90.00
_cell.angle_beta   90.00
_cell.angle_gamma   90.00
#
_symmetry.space_group_name_H-M   'P 1'
#
loop_
_entity.id
_entity.type
_entity.pdbx_description
1 polymer ?
#
loop_
_entity_poly.entity_id
_entity_poly.type
_entity_poly.pdbx_seq_one_letter_code
_entity_poly.pdbx_strand_id
1 'polypeptide(L)' 'KGMDLNAQANGEAVTVRIEFDHVLKDAEDAHHTLIEMVKQARQQAKM' A
#
# COMPACT_ATOMS: atom_id res chain seq x y z
N LYS A 1 0.78 0.11 12.50
CA LYS A 1 -0.54 0.33 11.86
C LYS A 1 -0.36 0.04 10.38
N GLY A 2 -1.38 -0.49 9.70
CA GLY A 2 -1.20 -0.97 8.33
C GLY A 2 -2.52 -1.34 7.70
N MET A 3 -2.46 -1.87 6.49
CA MET A 3 -3.61 -2.27 5.68
C MET A 3 -3.40 -3.70 5.19
N ASP A 4 -4.44 -4.53 5.30
CA ASP A 4 -4.48 -5.84 4.65
C ASP A 4 -5.14 -5.69 3.29
N LEU A 5 -4.43 -6.12 2.25
CA LEU A 5 -4.96 -6.17 0.89
C LEU A 5 -5.18 -7.61 0.50
N ASN A 6 -6.34 -7.91 -0.06
CA ASN A 6 -6.54 -9.16 -0.79
C ASN A 6 -6.35 -8.88 -2.28
N ALA A 7 -5.40 -9.57 -2.89
CA ALA A 7 -5.12 -9.51 -4.31
C ALA A 7 -5.25 -10.91 -4.91
N GLN A 8 -5.49 -10.99 -6.21
CA GLN A 8 -5.32 -12.24 -6.95
C GLN A 8 -4.02 -12.17 -7.72
N ALA A 9 -3.11 -13.09 -7.42
CA ALA A 9 -1.86 -13.27 -8.15
C ALA A 9 -1.87 -14.67 -8.76
N ASN A 10 -1.69 -14.76 -10.08
CA ASN A 10 -1.69 -16.04 -10.82
C ASN A 10 -2.94 -16.94 -10.57
N GLY A 11 -4.10 -16.32 -10.31
CA GLY A 11 -5.35 -17.03 -10.03
C GLY A 11 -5.54 -17.48 -8.58
N GLU A 12 -4.58 -17.19 -7.70
CA GLU A 12 -4.65 -17.51 -6.26
C GLU A 12 -4.94 -16.23 -5.45
N ALA A 13 -5.81 -16.34 -4.46
CA ALA A 13 -6.10 -15.24 -3.55
C ALA A 13 -4.96 -15.11 -2.54
N VAL A 14 -4.19 -14.02 -2.66
CA VAL A 14 -3.08 -13.70 -1.78
C VAL A 14 -3.45 -12.53 -0.87
N THR A 15 -3.24 -12.70 0.42
CA THR A 15 -3.37 -11.62 1.40
C THR A 15 -2.00 -10.98 1.61
N VAL A 16 -1.91 -9.67 1.33
CA VAL A 16 -0.70 -8.87 1.48
C VAL A 16 -0.90 -7.90 2.65
N ARG A 17 -0.03 -8.02 3.65
CA ARG A 17 0.05 -7.04 4.74
C ARG A 17 0.94 -5.90 4.32
N ILE A 18 0.38 -4.69 4.27
CA ILE A 18 1.13 -3.46 4.05
C ILE A 18 1.30 -2.75 5.39
N GLU A 19 2.54 -2.63 5.85
CA GLU A 19 2.87 -1.84 7.03
C GLU A 19 3.09 -0.38 6.64
N PHE A 20 2.54 0.54 7.43
CA PHE A 20 2.90 1.95 7.32
C PHE A 20 4.19 2.19 8.09
N ASP A 21 5.10 2.94 7.49
CA ASP A 21 6.40 3.33 8.06
C ASP A 21 6.25 4.32 9.23
N HIS A 22 5.07 4.94 9.37
CA HIS A 22 4.72 5.80 10.49
C HIS A 22 3.26 5.61 10.93
N VAL A 23 2.91 6.22 12.07
CA VAL A 23 1.53 6.27 12.54
C VAL A 23 0.81 7.40 11.82
N LEU A 24 -0.19 7.05 11.01
CA LEU A 24 -1.07 8.02 10.38
C LEU A 24 -1.73 8.90 11.44
N LYS A 25 -1.47 10.21 11.38
CA LYS A 25 -1.90 11.20 12.37
C LYS A 25 -3.37 11.57 12.21
N ASP A 26 -3.79 11.76 10.98
CA ASP A 26 -5.14 12.17 10.60
C ASP A 26 -5.49 11.68 9.19
N ALA A 27 -6.66 12.05 8.70
CA ALA A 27 -7.10 11.66 7.37
C ALA A 27 -6.21 12.27 6.27
N GLU A 28 -5.73 13.51 6.41
CA GLU A 28 -4.90 14.16 5.38
C GLU A 28 -3.57 13.41 5.22
N ASP A 29 -2.92 13.10 6.34
CA ASP A 29 -1.69 12.30 6.40
C ASP A 29 -1.88 10.91 5.78
N ALA A 30 -3.02 10.27 6.03
CA ALA A 30 -3.38 8.99 5.39
C ALA A 30 -3.46 9.10 3.87
N HIS A 31 -4.08 10.16 3.34
CA HIS A 31 -4.18 10.37 1.90
C HIS A 31 -2.80 10.56 1.26
N HIS A 32 -1.95 11.41 1.86
CA HIS A 32 -0.59 11.63 1.37
C HIS A 32 0.24 10.34 1.37
N THR A 33 0.20 9.60 2.48
CA THR A 33 0.92 8.33 2.63
C THR A 33 0.50 7.32 1.57
N LEU A 34 -0.80 7.10 1.39
CA LEU A 34 -1.31 6.15 0.40
C LEU A 34 -0.92 6.54 -1.03
N ILE A 35 -0.95 7.84 -1.37
CA ILE A 35 -0.55 8.32 -2.69
C ILE A 35 0.94 8.07 -2.94
N GLU A 36 1.81 8.37 -1.99
CA GLU A 36 3.25 8.16 -2.11
C GLU A 36 3.57 6.67 -2.31
N MET A 37 2.94 5.78 -1.54
CA MET A 37 3.09 4.33 -1.70
C MET A 37 2.67 3.86 -3.11
N VAL A 38 1.56 4.39 -3.65
CA VAL A 38 1.13 4.08 -5.02
C VAL A 38 2.13 4.59 -6.06
N LYS A 39 2.68 5.79 -5.89
CA LYS A 39 3.71 6.33 -6.80
C LYS A 39 4.96 5.46 -6.82
N GLN A 40 5.45 5.06 -5.64
CA GLN A 40 6.61 4.18 -5.51
C GLN A 40 6.35 2.81 -6.17
N ALA A 41 5.19 2.19 -5.91
CA ALA A 41 4.81 0.93 -6.53
C ALA A 41 4.75 1.03 -8.06
N ARG A 42 4.19 2.13 -8.61
CA ARG A 42 4.17 2.38 -10.06
C ARG A 42 5.57 2.55 -10.64
N GLN A 43 6.48 3.20 -9.92
CA GLN A 43 7.86 3.36 -10.35
C GLN A 43 8.60 2.02 -10.37
N GLN A 44 8.40 1.19 -9.33
CA GLN A 44 8.98 -0.16 -9.25
C GLN A 44 8.43 -1.08 -10.33
N ALA A 45 7.13 -1.01 -10.65
CA ALA A 45 6.51 -1.83 -11.70
C ALA A 45 6.96 -1.49 -13.13
N LYS A 46 7.58 -0.32 -13.33
CA LYS A 46 8.12 0.13 -14.63
C LYS A 46 9.60 -0.25 -14.81
N MET A 47 10.28 -0.63 -13.73
CA MET A 47 11.67 -1.11 -13.74
C MET A 47 11.70 -2.62 -13.97
#